data_AF-A0A1B1S5I2-F1
#
_entry.id   AF-A0A1B1S5I2-F1
#
_cell.length_a   1.000
_cell.length_b   1.000
_cell.length_c   1.000
_cell.angle_alpha   90.00
_cell.angle_beta   90.00
_cell.angle_gamma   90.00
#
_symmetry.space_group_name_H-M   'P 1'
#
loop_
_entity.id
_entity.type
_entity.pdbx_description
1 polymer ?
#
loop_
_entity_poly.entity_id
_entity_poly.type
_entity_poly.pdbx_seq_one_letter_code
_entity_poly.pdbx_strand_id
1 'polypeptide(L)'
;MGSKFITFYDLVYTLDEKTGYYLNSTKRKRLHRSIWEHHNGEIPEGYHIHHIDGNKNNNDISNLECMPAKEHAYLHGKYLENILKMKRIQVEGQKKAAEWHKSAEGSEWHKQHYEKHKASLYKTETKKCKYCGIDYEVVVSKANLYCSNKCKSKARRESGVDDVTKNCEFCGTPFTSNKYQKKRFCTKSCSNKGVVRLPQLKNKDAL
;
A
#
# COMPACT_ATOMS: atom_id res chain seq x y z
N MET A 1 -8.98 -1.46 11.06
CA MET A 1 -9.11 -0.18 11.78
C MET A 1 -10.08 -0.41 12.93
N GLY A 2 -9.65 -0.18 14.17
CA GLY A 2 -10.53 -0.31 15.33
C GLY A 2 -11.62 0.77 15.33
N SER A 3 -12.72 0.53 16.04
CA SER A 3 -13.78 1.52 16.23
C SER A 3 -13.22 2.76 16.94
N LYS A 4 -13.60 3.96 16.50
CA LYS A 4 -13.21 5.22 17.15
C LYS A 4 -13.71 5.32 18.60
N PHE A 5 -14.79 4.60 18.90
CA PHE A 5 -15.44 4.57 20.20
C PHE A 5 -15.52 3.14 20.71
N ILE A 6 -15.16 2.92 21.97
CA ILE A 6 -15.32 1.66 22.68
C ILE A 6 -16.11 1.94 23.94
N THR A 7 -17.15 1.15 24.18
CA THR A 7 -17.91 1.19 25.42
C THR A 7 -17.40 0.09 26.34
N PHE A 8 -17.10 0.43 27.59
CA PHE A 8 -16.75 -0.51 28.63
C PHE A 8 -17.59 -0.18 29.87
N TYR A 9 -18.50 -1.09 30.23
CA TYR A 9 -19.65 -0.81 31.10
C TYR A 9 -20.49 0.37 30.57
N ASP A 10 -20.81 1.33 31.42
CA ASP A 10 -21.60 2.53 31.07
C ASP A 10 -20.71 3.71 30.65
N LEU A 11 -19.42 3.45 30.40
CA LEU A 11 -18.45 4.48 30.04
C LEU A 11 -18.02 4.34 28.59
N VAL A 12 -18.07 5.46 27.87
CA VAL A 12 -17.56 5.56 26.51
C VAL A 12 -16.10 6.03 26.54
N TYR A 13 -15.24 5.30 25.83
CA TYR A 13 -13.85 5.65 25.61
C TYR A 13 -13.65 5.99 24.13
N THR A 14 -12.97 7.10 23.88
CA THR A 14 -12.67 7.56 22.52
C THR A 14 -11.19 7.36 22.23
N LEU A 15 -10.85 6.90 21.03
CA LEU A 15 -9.47 6.78 20.59
C LEU A 15 -8.84 8.18 20.49
N ASP A 16 -7.81 8.41 21.30
CA ASP A 16 -6.92 9.56 21.16
C ASP A 16 -5.84 9.21 20.12
N GLU A 17 -6.01 9.70 18.90
CA GLU A 17 -5.09 9.46 17.78
C GLU A 17 -3.66 9.95 18.05
N LYS A 18 -3.47 10.94 18.94
CA LYS A 18 -2.14 11.45 19.29
C LYS A 18 -1.35 10.46 20.14
N THR A 19 -2.01 9.82 21.10
CA THR A 19 -1.33 8.89 22.02
C THR A 19 -1.54 7.42 21.69
N GLY A 20 -2.54 7.11 20.85
CA GLY A 20 -2.96 5.77 20.46
C GLY A 20 -3.74 5.02 21.54
N TYR A 21 -4.22 5.71 22.59
CA TYR A 21 -4.97 5.10 23.68
C TYR A 21 -6.44 5.49 23.63
N TYR A 22 -7.31 4.59 24.05
CA TYR A 22 -8.70 4.91 24.36
C TYR A 22 -8.79 5.65 25.70
N LEU A 23 -9.39 6.84 25.69
CA LEU A 23 -9.54 7.72 26.84
C LEU A 23 -11.01 8.00 27.11
N ASN A 24 -11.42 7.88 28.36
CA ASN A 24 -12.66 8.48 28.85
C ASN A 24 -12.31 9.87 29.40
N SER A 25 -12.82 10.92 28.77
CA SER A 25 -12.53 12.32 29.14
C SER A 25 -13.15 12.71 30.48
N THR A 26 -14.31 12.16 30.83
CA THR A 26 -15.03 12.44 32.07
C THR A 26 -14.28 11.92 33.30
N LYS A 27 -13.87 10.65 33.28
CA LYS A 27 -13.07 10.01 34.35
C LYS A 27 -11.57 10.30 34.20
N ARG A 28 -11.16 10.93 33.10
CA ARG A 28 -9.76 11.18 32.71
C ARG A 28 -8.89 9.93 32.81
N LYS A 29 -9.46 8.78 32.46
CA LYS A 29 -8.84 7.46 32.63
C LYS A 29 -8.76 6.71 31.32
N ARG A 30 -7.64 6.03 31.09
CA ARG A 30 -7.42 5.21 29.89
C ARG A 30 -8.08 3.84 30.03
N LEU A 31 -8.54 3.28 28.91
CA LEU A 31 -9.30 2.03 28.87
C LEU A 31 -8.54 0.85 29.46
N HIS A 32 -7.30 0.59 29.01
CA HIS A 32 -6.48 -0.52 29.50
C HIS A 32 -6.30 -0.52 31.04
N ARG A 33 -6.21 0.66 31.67
CA ARG A 33 -6.17 0.75 33.15
C ARG A 33 -7.50 0.39 33.79
N SER A 34 -8.60 0.82 33.18
CA SER A 34 -9.96 0.54 33.67
C SER A 34 -10.29 -0.95 33.55
N ILE A 35 -9.85 -1.60 32.46
CA ILE A 35 -9.98 -3.05 32.27
C ILE A 35 -9.13 -3.79 33.29
N TRP A 36 -7.87 -3.41 33.47
CA TRP A 36 -7.01 -4.03 34.49
C TRP A 36 -7.65 -3.97 35.87
N GLU A 37 -8.09 -2.80 36.30
CA GLU A 37 -8.66 -2.63 37.64
C GLU A 37 -9.95 -3.40 37.85
N HIS A 38 -10.76 -3.55 36.80
CA HIS A 38 -11.95 -4.36 36.87
C HIS A 38 -11.63 -5.83 37.18
N HIS A 39 -10.59 -6.39 36.56
CA HIS A 39 -10.24 -7.79 36.72
C HIS A 39 -9.33 -8.08 37.93
N ASN A 40 -8.39 -7.17 38.23
CA ASN A 40 -7.28 -7.42 39.15
C ASN A 40 -7.25 -6.45 40.34
N GLY A 41 -8.14 -5.44 40.40
CA GLY A 41 -8.16 -4.44 41.45
C GLY A 41 -7.21 -3.27 41.24
N GLU A 42 -7.01 -2.46 42.28
CA GLU A 42 -6.27 -1.19 42.18
C GLU A 42 -4.84 -1.37 41.65
N ILE A 43 -4.42 -0.47 40.77
CA ILE A 43 -3.05 -0.42 40.27
C ILE A 43 -2.19 0.21 41.36
N PRO A 44 -1.16 -0.48 41.90
CA PRO A 44 -0.35 0.05 42.98
C PRO A 44 0.36 1.36 42.60
N GLU A 45 0.67 2.18 43.61
CA GLU A 45 1.42 3.41 43.38
C GLU A 45 2.78 3.11 42.75
N GLY A 46 3.13 3.85 41.69
CA GLY A 46 4.35 3.64 40.92
C GLY A 46 4.29 2.50 39.88
N TYR A 47 3.12 1.89 39.65
CA TYR A 47 2.94 0.85 38.63
C TYR A 47 2.20 1.36 37.38
N HIS A 48 2.55 0.78 36.24
CA HIS A 48 1.93 1.02 34.93
C HIS A 48 1.39 -0.29 34.36
N ILE A 49 0.39 -0.15 33.49
CA ILE A 49 -0.14 -1.27 32.71
C ILE A 49 0.54 -1.27 31.35
N HIS A 50 1.22 -2.37 31.04
CA HIS A 50 1.90 -2.66 29.80
C HIS A 50 1.00 -3.45 28.86
N HIS A 51 1.10 -3.19 27.55
CA HIS A 51 0.55 -4.05 26.51
C HIS A 51 1.66 -5.00 26.06
N ILE A 52 1.53 -6.30 26.33
CA ILE A 52 2.56 -7.32 26.09
C ILE A 52 2.95 -7.36 24.60
N ASP A 53 1.96 -7.27 23.71
CA ASP A 53 2.17 -7.23 22.26
C ASP A 53 2.58 -5.84 21.70
N GLY A 54 2.65 -4.82 22.56
CA GLY A 54 2.91 -3.43 22.17
C GLY A 54 1.77 -2.74 21.42
N ASN A 55 0.65 -3.41 21.17
CA ASN A 55 -0.51 -2.89 20.47
C ASN A 55 -1.54 -2.32 21.45
N LYS A 56 -1.54 -0.99 21.58
CA LYS A 56 -2.45 -0.24 22.46
C LYS A 56 -3.96 -0.44 22.17
N ASN A 57 -4.31 -0.97 21.00
CA ASN A 57 -5.70 -1.30 20.65
C ASN A 57 -6.12 -2.68 21.15
N ASN A 58 -5.18 -3.58 21.43
CA ASN A 58 -5.47 -4.90 21.98
C ASN A 58 -5.61 -4.80 23.51
N ASN A 59 -6.84 -4.56 23.97
CA ASN A 59 -7.15 -4.36 25.38
C ASN A 59 -7.68 -5.64 26.07
N ASP A 60 -7.45 -6.81 25.48
CA ASP A 60 -7.74 -8.08 26.15
C ASP A 60 -6.94 -8.17 27.47
N ILE A 61 -7.57 -8.62 28.56
CA ILE A 61 -6.92 -8.68 29.88
C ILE A 61 -5.66 -9.56 29.86
N SER A 62 -5.62 -10.61 29.04
CA SER A 62 -4.45 -11.48 28.88
C SER A 62 -3.27 -10.79 28.19
N ASN A 63 -3.51 -9.68 27.47
CA ASN A 63 -2.48 -8.86 26.84
C ASN A 63 -2.01 -7.70 27.72
N LEU A 64 -2.58 -7.55 28.93
CA LEU A 64 -2.21 -6.50 29.87
C LEU A 64 -1.35 -7.08 30.98
N GLU A 65 -0.34 -6.32 31.40
CA GLU A 65 0.54 -6.67 32.51
C GLU A 65 0.77 -5.45 33.41
N CYS A 66 0.58 -5.60 34.72
CA CYS A 66 0.89 -4.54 35.69
C CYS A 66 2.32 -4.68 36.19
N MET A 67 3.12 -3.64 35.98
CA MET A 67 4.54 -3.68 36.30
C MET A 67 5.06 -2.33 36.82
N PRO A 68 6.23 -2.29 37.50
CA PRO A 68 6.81 -1.06 37.98
C PRO A 68 7.06 -0.06 36.84
N ALA A 69 6.76 1.22 37.05
CA ALA A 69 6.90 2.26 36.04
C ALA A 69 8.33 2.38 35.49
N LYS A 70 9.33 2.14 36.34
CA LYS A 70 10.75 2.13 35.95
C LYS A 70 11.08 0.99 34.98
N GLU A 71 10.56 -0.20 35.23
CA GLU A 71 10.75 -1.36 34.35
C GLU A 71 10.01 -1.17 33.03
N HIS A 72 8.78 -0.68 33.08
CA HIS A 72 8.02 -0.31 31.89
C HIS A 72 8.80 0.69 31.01
N ALA A 73 9.36 1.75 31.61
CA ALA A 73 10.17 2.73 30.89
C ALA A 73 11.45 2.12 30.31
N TYR A 74 12.14 1.26 31.07
CA TYR A 74 13.34 0.55 30.62
C TYR A 74 13.06 -0.35 29.40
N LEU A 75 11.96 -1.12 29.42
CA LEU A 75 11.56 -1.97 28.29
C LEU A 75 11.31 -1.16 27.02
N HIS A 76 10.56 -0.06 27.12
CA HIS A 76 10.32 0.83 25.97
C HIS A 76 11.62 1.49 25.47
N GLY A 77 12.53 1.85 26.38
CA GLY A 77 13.85 2.36 26.03
C GLY A 77 14.67 1.34 25.24
N LYS A 78 14.75 0.11 25.72
CA LYS A 78 15.46 -1.01 25.05
C LYS A 78 14.86 -1.34 23.68
N TYR A 79 13.53 -1.31 23.56
CA TYR A 79 12.85 -1.51 22.28
C TYR A 79 13.23 -0.43 21.26
N LEU A 80 13.20 0.84 21.67
CA LEU A 80 13.61 1.95 20.81
C LEU A 80 15.09 1.86 20.42
N GLU A 81 15.97 1.54 21.37
CA GLU A 81 17.40 1.31 21.11
C GLU A 81 17.61 0.23 20.04
N ASN A 82 16.90 -0.90 20.15
CA ASN A 82 16.94 -1.97 19.16
C ASN A 82 16.46 -1.51 17.79
N ILE A 83 15.35 -0.76 17.70
CA ILE A 83 14.88 -0.20 16.43
C ILE A 83 15.94 0.71 15.80
N LEU A 84 16.52 1.61 16.60
CA LEU A 84 17.53 2.55 16.11
C LEU A 84 18.80 1.82 15.66
N LYS A 85 19.22 0.80 16.41
CA LYS A 85 20.33 -0.09 16.05
C LYS A 85 20.05 -0.80 14.72
N MET A 86 18.87 -1.38 14.55
CA MET A 86 18.47 -2.04 13.30
C MET A 86 18.45 -1.08 12.11
N LYS A 87 17.89 0.13 12.28
CA LYS A 87 17.90 1.17 11.25
C LYS A 87 19.32 1.57 10.86
N ARG A 88 20.22 1.71 11.84
CA ARG A 88 21.63 2.06 11.60
C ARG A 88 22.35 0.96 10.81
N ILE A 89 22.18 -0.30 11.22
CA ILE A 89 22.71 -1.46 10.49
C ILE A 89 22.17 -1.52 9.07
N GLN A 90 20.88 -1.23 8.86
CA GLN A 90 20.27 -1.21 7.54
C GLN A 90 20.91 -0.14 6.64
N VAL A 91 21.06 1.09 7.13
CA VAL A 91 21.68 2.18 6.37
C VAL A 91 23.14 1.88 6.03
N GLU A 92 23.90 1.34 6.99
CA GLU A 92 25.28 0.95 6.75
C GLU A 92 25.39 -0.24 5.77
N GLY A 93 24.51 -1.23 5.92
CA GLY A 93 24.41 -2.37 5.01
C GLY A 93 24.07 -1.94 3.59
N GLN A 94 23.18 -0.96 3.40
CA GLN A 94 22.86 -0.39 2.09
C GLN A 94 24.08 0.26 1.44
N LYS A 95 24.89 1.01 2.21
CA LYS A 95 26.13 1.63 1.71
C LYS A 95 27.13 0.56 1.28
N LYS A 96 27.42 -0.41 2.15
CA LYS A 96 28.34 -1.51 1.87
C LYS A 96 27.88 -2.36 0.68
N ALA A 97 26.57 -2.62 0.55
CA ALA A 97 26.01 -3.34 -0.59
C ALA A 97 26.20 -2.55 -1.90
N ALA A 98 25.98 -1.24 -1.88
CA ALA A 98 26.21 -0.38 -3.04
C ALA A 98 27.70 -0.31 -3.44
N GLU A 99 28.61 -0.28 -2.46
CA GLU A 99 30.05 -0.36 -2.68
C GLU A 99 30.44 -1.72 -3.29
N TRP A 100 29.94 -2.82 -2.72
CA TRP A 100 30.21 -4.18 -3.22
C TRP A 100 29.69 -4.41 -4.65
N HIS A 101 28.46 -3.96 -4.97
CA HIS A 101 27.93 -4.04 -6.33
C HIS A 101 28.73 -3.23 -7.37
N LYS A 102 29.51 -2.23 -6.94
CA LYS A 102 30.43 -1.48 -7.79
C LYS A 102 31.82 -2.11 -7.89
N SER A 103 32.13 -3.11 -7.06
CA SER A 103 33.43 -3.76 -7.05
C SER A 103 33.58 -4.80 -8.16
N ALA A 104 34.82 -5.13 -8.49
CA ALA A 104 35.14 -6.20 -9.43
C ALA A 104 34.69 -7.56 -8.87
N GLU A 105 34.83 -7.80 -7.55
CA GLU A 105 34.39 -9.06 -6.95
C GLU A 105 32.87 -9.22 -7.02
N GLY A 106 32.11 -8.15 -6.79
CA GLY A 106 30.65 -8.19 -6.93
C GLY A 106 30.21 -8.46 -8.35
N SER A 107 30.86 -7.81 -9.32
CA SER A 107 30.61 -8.05 -10.76
C SER A 107 30.90 -9.50 -11.15
N GLU A 108 32.03 -10.05 -10.71
CA GLU A 108 32.42 -11.44 -11.00
C GLU A 108 31.48 -12.44 -10.31
N TRP A 109 31.08 -12.17 -9.06
CA TRP A 109 30.07 -12.97 -8.38
C TRP A 109 28.75 -13.01 -9.17
N HIS A 110 28.26 -11.86 -9.64
CA HIS A 110 27.03 -11.80 -10.44
C HIS A 110 27.15 -12.59 -11.75
N LYS A 111 28.32 -12.55 -12.40
CA LYS A 111 28.61 -13.35 -13.60
C LYS A 111 28.55 -14.85 -13.30
N GLN A 112 29.25 -15.31 -12.26
CA GLN A 112 29.23 -16.72 -11.87
C GLN A 112 27.85 -17.19 -11.42
N HIS A 113 27.14 -16.35 -10.67
CA HIS A 113 25.77 -16.62 -10.25
C HIS A 113 24.83 -16.75 -11.46
N TYR A 114 24.94 -15.84 -12.43
CA TYR A 114 24.19 -15.93 -13.68
C TYR A 114 24.52 -17.23 -14.42
N GLU A 115 25.79 -17.57 -14.59
CA GLU A 115 26.23 -18.79 -15.27
C GLU A 115 25.67 -20.07 -14.62
N LYS A 116 25.65 -20.11 -13.29
CA LYS A 116 25.08 -21.23 -12.53
C LYS A 116 23.57 -21.40 -12.75
N HIS A 117 22.85 -20.30 -12.95
CA HIS A 117 21.38 -20.29 -12.99
C HIS A 117 20.78 -20.08 -14.39
N LYS A 118 21.59 -19.75 -15.41
CA LYS A 118 21.12 -19.40 -16.76
C LYS A 118 20.25 -20.48 -17.40
N ALA A 119 20.58 -21.76 -17.20
CA ALA A 119 19.82 -22.86 -17.80
C ALA A 119 18.33 -22.85 -17.39
N SER A 120 18.05 -22.53 -16.11
CA SER A 120 16.67 -22.41 -15.62
C SER A 120 15.98 -21.15 -16.14
N LEU A 121 16.72 -20.05 -16.30
CA LEU A 121 16.20 -18.77 -16.81
C LEU A 121 15.76 -18.83 -18.28
N TYR A 122 16.31 -19.74 -19.07
CA TYR A 122 15.97 -19.92 -20.49
C TYR A 122 15.15 -21.16 -20.79
N LYS A 123 14.76 -21.95 -19.78
CA LYS A 123 13.88 -23.10 -19.98
C LYS A 123 12.55 -22.64 -20.55
N THR A 124 12.16 -23.19 -21.70
CA THR A 124 10.91 -22.88 -22.38
C THR A 124 9.87 -23.99 -22.24
N GLU A 125 8.61 -23.61 -22.39
CA GLU A 125 7.46 -24.48 -22.52
C GLU A 125 6.47 -23.91 -23.53
N THR A 126 5.65 -24.78 -24.13
CA THR A 126 4.60 -24.38 -25.07
C THR A 126 3.30 -24.08 -24.33
N LYS A 127 2.67 -22.93 -24.60
CA LYS A 127 1.36 -22.53 -24.06
C LYS A 127 0.40 -22.11 -25.17
N LYS A 128 -0.89 -22.21 -24.89
CA LYS A 128 -1.95 -21.63 -25.74
C LYS A 128 -2.20 -20.18 -25.39
N CYS A 129 -2.21 -19.31 -26.40
CA CYS A 129 -2.52 -17.89 -26.22
C CYS A 129 -3.98 -17.73 -25.77
N LYS A 130 -4.20 -17.06 -24.63
CA LYS A 130 -5.55 -16.82 -24.11
C LYS A 130 -6.43 -15.97 -25.04
N TYR A 131 -5.82 -15.23 -25.97
CA TYR A 131 -6.55 -14.37 -26.90
C TYR A 131 -6.85 -15.05 -28.24
N CYS A 132 -5.82 -15.54 -28.94
CA CYS A 132 -5.98 -16.10 -30.29
C CYS A 132 -5.98 -17.63 -30.35
N GLY A 133 -5.74 -18.32 -29.24
CA GLY A 133 -5.71 -19.80 -29.17
C GLY A 133 -4.46 -20.47 -29.75
N ILE A 134 -3.62 -19.72 -30.48
CA ILE A 134 -2.40 -20.24 -31.12
C ILE A 134 -1.36 -20.62 -30.05
N ASP A 135 -0.69 -21.75 -30.28
CA ASP A 135 0.43 -22.22 -29.46
C ASP A 135 1.67 -21.32 -29.63
N TYR A 136 2.34 -21.01 -28.53
CA TYR A 136 3.56 -20.20 -28.53
C TYR A 136 4.52 -20.68 -27.45
N GLU A 137 5.80 -20.47 -27.68
CA GLU A 137 6.85 -20.78 -26.72
C GLU A 137 7.03 -19.62 -25.72
N VAL A 138 7.15 -19.98 -24.45
CA VAL A 138 7.40 -19.03 -23.37
C VAL A 138 8.43 -19.60 -22.42
N VAL A 139 9.28 -18.74 -21.87
CA VAL A 139 10.14 -19.12 -20.75
C VAL A 139 9.26 -19.51 -19.56
N VAL A 140 9.51 -20.67 -18.95
CA VAL A 140 8.70 -21.23 -17.83
C VAL A 140 8.55 -20.23 -16.68
N SER A 141 9.61 -19.47 -16.38
CA SER A 141 9.58 -18.43 -15.34
C SER A 141 8.65 -17.25 -15.66
N LYS A 142 8.27 -17.07 -16.93
CA LYS A 142 7.36 -16.00 -17.37
C LYS A 142 5.92 -16.50 -17.38
N ALA A 143 5.10 -15.89 -16.54
CA ALA A 143 3.64 -16.06 -16.54
C ALA A 143 2.93 -15.34 -17.71
N ASN A 144 3.53 -15.34 -18.91
CA ASN A 144 2.89 -14.73 -20.07
C ASN A 144 1.70 -15.59 -20.52
N LEU A 145 0.52 -14.98 -20.59
CA LEU A 145 -0.75 -15.60 -21.02
C LEU A 145 -1.06 -15.40 -22.51
N TYR A 146 -0.26 -14.59 -23.19
CA TYR A 146 -0.49 -14.18 -24.58
C TYR A 146 0.77 -14.38 -25.40
N CYS A 147 0.62 -14.78 -26.66
CA CYS A 147 1.75 -14.99 -27.57
C CYS A 147 2.51 -13.70 -27.93
N SER A 148 1.90 -12.54 -27.75
CA SER A 148 2.51 -11.25 -28.07
C SER A 148 1.84 -10.08 -27.34
N ASN A 149 2.53 -8.94 -27.30
CA ASN A 149 1.97 -7.66 -26.83
C ASN A 149 0.75 -7.22 -27.65
N LYS A 150 0.66 -7.64 -28.93
CA LYS A 150 -0.52 -7.40 -29.78
C LYS A 150 -1.76 -8.10 -29.22
N CYS A 151 -1.64 -9.40 -28.93
CA CYS A 151 -2.73 -10.17 -28.34
C CYS A 151 -3.10 -9.68 -26.94
N LYS A 152 -2.09 -9.42 -26.08
CA LYS A 152 -2.31 -8.85 -24.74
C LYS A 152 -3.08 -7.52 -24.80
N SER A 153 -2.66 -6.62 -25.67
CA SER A 153 -3.29 -5.30 -25.81
C SER A 153 -4.70 -5.40 -26.39
N LYS A 154 -4.94 -6.31 -27.35
CA LYS A 154 -6.26 -6.49 -27.94
C LYS A 154 -7.24 -7.09 -26.92
N ALA A 155 -6.85 -8.14 -26.21
CA ALA A 155 -7.63 -8.73 -25.12
C ALA A 155 -8.01 -7.68 -24.05
N ARG A 156 -7.06 -6.83 -23.64
CA ARG A 156 -7.30 -5.77 -22.65
C ARG A 156 -8.28 -4.70 -23.14
N ARG A 157 -8.21 -4.30 -24.42
CA ARG A 157 -9.15 -3.34 -25.00
C ARG A 157 -10.56 -3.91 -25.11
N GLU A 158 -10.67 -5.15 -25.58
CA GLU A 158 -11.96 -5.83 -25.75
C GLU A 158 -12.63 -6.17 -24.41
N SER A 159 -11.86 -6.31 -23.34
CA SER A 159 -12.42 -6.53 -22.00
C SER A 159 -13.08 -5.29 -21.37
N GLY A 160 -12.93 -4.10 -21.97
CA GLY A 160 -13.49 -2.85 -21.44
C GLY A 160 -12.93 -2.39 -20.08
N VAL A 161 -11.87 -3.02 -19.56
CA VAL A 161 -11.37 -2.78 -18.19
C VAL A 161 -10.84 -1.35 -17.97
N ASP A 162 -10.47 -0.69 -19.07
CA ASP A 162 -9.97 0.68 -19.06
C ASP A 162 -11.01 1.69 -19.56
N ASP A 163 -12.24 1.25 -19.83
CA ASP A 163 -13.31 2.13 -20.26
C ASP A 163 -13.93 2.84 -19.06
N VAL A 164 -14.14 4.14 -19.21
CA VAL A 164 -14.70 5.01 -18.17
C VAL A 164 -15.81 5.87 -18.77
N THR A 165 -16.78 6.21 -17.94
CA THR A 165 -17.82 7.17 -18.29
C THR A 165 -17.25 8.59 -18.17
N LYS A 166 -17.38 9.39 -19.23
CA LYS A 166 -17.02 10.81 -19.28
C LYS A 166 -18.25 11.62 -19.69
N ASN A 167 -18.30 12.89 -19.33
CA ASN A 167 -19.37 13.78 -19.78
C ASN A 167 -18.93 14.56 -21.02
N CYS A 168 -19.82 14.69 -22.00
CA CYS A 168 -19.54 15.46 -23.21
C CYS A 168 -19.43 16.95 -22.87
N GLU A 169 -18.31 17.58 -23.23
CA GLU A 169 -18.11 19.01 -22.94
C GLU A 169 -19.04 19.95 -23.70
N PHE A 170 -19.70 19.49 -24.78
CA PHE A 170 -20.64 20.31 -25.56
C PHE A 170 -22.10 20.12 -25.10
N CYS A 171 -22.56 18.88 -24.95
CA CYS A 171 -23.97 18.57 -24.66
C CYS A 171 -24.23 17.99 -23.27
N GLY A 172 -23.20 17.79 -22.45
CA GLY A 172 -23.30 17.23 -21.10
C GLY A 172 -23.58 15.72 -21.03
N THR A 173 -24.06 15.10 -22.12
CA THR A 173 -24.44 13.68 -22.13
C THR A 173 -23.27 12.76 -21.75
N PRO A 174 -23.46 11.82 -20.80
CA PRO A 174 -22.43 10.85 -20.45
C PRO A 174 -22.16 9.91 -21.63
N PHE A 175 -20.88 9.58 -21.85
CA PHE A 175 -20.44 8.66 -22.88
C PHE A 175 -19.25 7.83 -22.38
N THR A 176 -19.17 6.60 -22.86
CA THR A 176 -18.07 5.70 -22.54
C THR A 176 -16.89 5.94 -23.47
N SER A 177 -15.69 6.02 -22.90
CA SER A 177 -14.45 5.99 -23.68
C SER A 177 -13.32 5.44 -22.84
N ASN A 178 -12.31 4.90 -23.52
CA ASN A 178 -11.10 4.46 -22.85
C ASN A 178 -10.45 5.63 -22.06
N LYS A 179 -10.02 5.35 -20.82
CA LYS A 179 -9.45 6.36 -19.92
C LYS A 179 -8.20 7.04 -20.47
N TYR A 180 -7.42 6.35 -21.31
CA TYR A 180 -6.22 6.90 -21.94
C TYR A 180 -6.52 7.78 -23.17
N GLN A 181 -7.73 7.67 -23.73
CA GLN A 181 -8.13 8.51 -24.86
C GLN A 181 -8.54 9.91 -24.37
N LYS A 182 -7.96 10.96 -24.96
CA LYS A 182 -8.32 12.37 -24.71
C LYS A 182 -9.65 12.77 -25.39
N LYS A 183 -10.60 11.85 -25.50
CA LYS A 183 -11.92 12.08 -26.10
C LYS A 183 -12.73 12.97 -25.16
N ARG A 184 -13.11 14.15 -25.64
CA ARG A 184 -13.84 15.21 -24.91
C ARG A 184 -15.35 15.26 -25.22
N PHE A 185 -15.76 14.68 -26.34
CA PHE A 185 -17.13 14.80 -26.86
C PHE A 185 -17.71 13.42 -27.18
N CYS A 186 -19.02 13.24 -26.95
CA CYS A 186 -19.70 11.97 -27.18
C CYS A 186 -19.69 11.54 -28.65
N THR A 187 -19.89 12.49 -29.58
CA THR A 187 -20.01 12.26 -31.02
C THR A 187 -19.15 13.23 -31.85
N LYS A 188 -18.92 12.90 -33.13
CA LYS A 188 -18.24 13.79 -34.09
C LYS A 188 -18.98 15.10 -34.27
N SER A 189 -20.31 15.07 -34.28
CA SER A 189 -21.17 16.27 -34.35
C SER A 189 -20.94 17.21 -33.16
N CYS A 190 -20.98 16.69 -31.93
CA CYS A 190 -20.67 17.47 -30.73
C CYS A 190 -19.24 18.03 -30.76
N SER A 191 -18.27 17.26 -31.27
CA SER A 191 -16.91 17.76 -31.43
C SER A 191 -16.76 18.86 -32.49
N ASN A 192 -17.59 18.84 -33.55
CA ASN A 192 -17.60 19.90 -34.55
C ASN A 192 -18.28 21.17 -34.03
N LYS A 193 -19.31 21.04 -33.19
CA LYS A 193 -20.02 22.18 -32.58
C LYS A 193 -19.25 22.79 -31.40
N GLY A 194 -18.64 21.96 -30.55
CA GLY A 194 -17.93 22.40 -29.35
C GLY A 194 -16.48 22.82 -29.56
N VAL A 195 -15.92 22.69 -30.76
CA VAL A 195 -14.58 23.17 -31.10
C VAL A 195 -14.64 23.93 -32.42
N VAL A 196 -14.37 25.22 -32.39
CA VAL A 196 -14.24 26.03 -33.60
C VAL A 196 -12.96 25.61 -34.34
N ARG A 197 -13.11 24.99 -35.52
CA ARG A 197 -11.99 24.45 -36.29
C ARG A 197 -11.47 25.36 -37.40
N LEU A 198 -12.19 26.44 -37.72
CA LEU A 198 -11.75 27.42 -38.71
C LEU A 198 -10.54 28.20 -38.17
N PRO A 199 -9.37 28.18 -38.85
CA PRO A 199 -8.17 28.89 -38.39
C PRO A 199 -8.40 30.39 -38.16
N GLN A 200 -9.26 30.99 -38.99
CA GLN A 200 -9.61 32.42 -38.98
C GLN A 200 -10.40 32.87 -37.74
N LEU A 201 -10.98 31.93 -36.98
CA LEU A 201 -11.79 32.21 -35.79
C LEU A 201 -11.12 31.77 -34.48
N LYS A 202 -9.90 31.20 -34.54
CA LYS A 202 -9.15 30.79 -33.34
C LYS A 202 -8.56 31.98 -32.56
N ASN A 203 -8.43 33.15 -33.19
CA ASN A 203 -7.79 34.35 -32.63
C ASN A 203 -8.76 35.52 -32.36
N LYS A 204 -10.06 35.26 -32.13
CA LYS A 204 -11.00 36.34 -31.81
C LYS A 204 -11.03 36.77 -30.33
N ASP A 205 -10.35 36.04 -29.44
CA ASP A 205 -10.26 36.35 -28.01
C ASP A 205 -8.87 36.85 -27.58
N ALA A 206 -8.08 37.38 -28.52
CA ALA A 206 -6.82 38.07 -28.25
C ALA A 206 -6.93 39.56 -28.62
N LEU A 207 -7.84 40.26 -27.93
CA LEU A 207 -7.92 41.73 -27.83
C LEU A 207 -8.51 42.07 -26.46
#